data_AF-A0A1Z8NM70-F1
#
_entry.id   AF-A0A1Z8NM70-F1
#
_cell.length_a   1.000
_cell.length_b   1.000
_cell.length_c   1.000
_cell.angle_alpha   90.00
_cell.angle_beta   90.00
_cell.angle_gamma   90.00
#
_symmetry.space_group_name_H-M   'P 1'
#
loop_
_entity.id
_entity.type
_entity.pdbx_description
1 polymer ?
#
loop_
_entity_poly.entity_id
_entity_poly.type
_entity_poly.pdbx_seq_one_letter_code
_entity_poly.pdbx_strand_id
1 'polypeptide(L)' 'MSRPRLIRNPLLRRELPWLIADVVLLLILFNANAPELWFWLVVLLVILGYRFERWWSSRPQA' A
#
# COMPACT_ATOMS: atom_id res chain seq x y z
N MET A 1 -11.13 -1.23 -32.86
CA MET A 1 -10.05 -1.47 -31.88
C MET A 1 -10.37 -0.74 -30.57
N SER A 2 -11.01 -1.42 -29.62
CA SER A 2 -11.32 -0.85 -28.31
C SER A 2 -10.06 -0.85 -27.45
N ARG A 3 -9.45 0.32 -27.27
CA ARG A 3 -8.34 0.49 -26.32
C ARG A 3 -8.85 0.16 -24.91
N PRO A 4 -8.21 -0.75 -24.17
CA PRO A 4 -8.60 -0.99 -22.78
C PRO A 4 -8.48 0.35 -22.06
N ARG A 5 -9.58 0.84 -21.48
CA ARG A 5 -9.59 2.05 -20.65
C ARG A 5 -8.86 1.69 -19.35
N LEU A 6 -7.53 1.71 -19.43
CA LEU A 6 -6.61 1.45 -18.34
C LEU A 6 -6.86 2.55 -17.30
N ILE A 7 -7.71 2.27 -16.32
CA ILE A 7 -8.01 3.05 -15.10
C ILE A 7 -8.09 4.57 -15.36
N ARG A 8 -9.31 5.06 -15.62
CA ARG A 8 -9.60 6.48 -15.87
C ARG A 8 -9.34 7.39 -14.67
N ASN A 9 -9.27 6.84 -13.45
CA ASN A 9 -9.10 7.62 -12.23
C ASN A 9 -7.59 7.76 -11.89
N PRO A 10 -7.01 8.98 -11.99
CA PRO A 10 -5.60 9.21 -11.73
C PRO A 10 -5.21 8.96 -10.26
N LEU A 11 -6.15 9.12 -9.31
CA LEU A 11 -5.92 8.83 -7.90
C LEU A 11 -5.71 7.33 -7.69
N LEU A 12 -6.54 6.51 -8.31
CA LEU A 12 -6.42 5.05 -8.26
C LEU A 12 -5.08 4.58 -8.83
N ARG A 13 -4.61 5.14 -9.95
CA ARG A 13 -3.28 4.79 -10.49
C ARG A 13 -2.12 5.11 -9.54
N ARG A 14 -2.26 6.17 -8.74
CA ARG A 14 -1.23 6.60 -7.78
C ARG A 14 -1.22 5.70 -6.54
N GLU A 15 -2.39 5.23 -6.11
CA GLU A 15 -2.56 4.38 -4.93
C GLU A 15 -2.43 2.87 -5.23
N LEU A 16 -2.63 2.44 -6.49
CA LEU A 16 -2.58 1.03 -6.88
C LEU A 16 -1.28 0.32 -6.49
N PRO A 17 -0.07 0.90 -6.70
CA PRO A 17 1.18 0.25 -6.31
C PRO A 17 1.27 0.05 -4.79
N TRP A 18 0.76 1.01 -4.00
CA TRP A 18 0.71 0.92 -2.54
C TRP A 18 -0.24 -0.19 -2.10
N LEU A 19 -1.42 -0.26 -2.73
CA LEU A 19 -2.38 -1.33 -2.45
C LEU A 19 -1.81 -2.71 -2.78
N ILE A 20 -1.09 -2.84 -3.90
CA ILE A 20 -0.42 -4.10 -4.28
C ILE A 20 0.63 -4.47 -3.22
N ALA A 21 1.45 -3.52 -2.80
CA ALA A 21 2.46 -3.75 -1.75
C ALA A 21 1.82 -4.23 -0.44
N ASP A 22 0.74 -3.58 0.00
CA ASP A 22 0.00 -3.98 1.21
C ASP A 22 -0.55 -5.41 1.08
N VAL A 23 -1.16 -5.76 -0.06
CA VAL A 23 -1.69 -7.11 -0.31
C VAL A 23 -0.57 -8.15 -0.31
N VAL A 24 0.55 -7.88 -0.97
CA VAL A 24 1.71 -8.78 -0.99
C VAL A 24 2.28 -8.98 0.40
N LEU A 25 2.39 -7.91 1.20
CA LEU A 25 2.82 -7.98 2.60
C LEU A 25 1.88 -8.81 3.45
N LEU A 26 0.56 -8.66 3.28
CA LEU A 26 -0.42 -9.49 3.98
C LEU A 26 -0.27 -10.97 3.62
N LEU A 27 -0.03 -11.29 2.35
CA LEU A 27 0.23 -12.67 1.92
C LEU A 27 1.52 -13.23 2.54
N ILE A 28 2.58 -12.42 2.62
CA ILE A 28 3.82 -12.80 3.30
C ILE A 28 3.55 -13.06 4.78
N LEU A 29 2.78 -12.21 5.46
CA LEU A 29 2.42 -12.40 6.87
C LEU A 29 1.62 -13.69 7.11
N PHE A 30 0.71 -14.07 6.21
CA PHE A 30 -0.02 -15.33 6.31
C PHE A 30 0.88 -16.57 6.14
N ASN A 31 2.04 -16.44 5.51
CA ASN A 31 2.94 -17.55 5.21
C ASN A 31 4.22 -17.58 6.06
N ALA A 32 4.59 -16.47 6.70
CA ALA A 32 5.85 -16.31 7.41
C ALA A 32 5.94 -17.15 8.70
N ASN A 33 7.15 -17.64 9.00
CA ASN A 33 7.45 -18.26 10.31
C ASN A 33 7.47 -17.21 11.43
N ALA A 34 7.39 -17.66 12.69
CA ALA A 34 7.34 -16.77 13.85
C ALA A 34 8.36 -15.61 13.86
N PRO A 35 9.68 -15.80 13.64
CA PRO A 35 10.63 -14.69 13.63
C PRO A 35 10.47 -13.75 12.42
N GLU A 36 10.16 -14.30 11.26
CA GLU A 36 9.96 -13.53 10.02
C GLU A 36 8.65 -12.72 10.09
N LEU A 37 7.61 -13.27 10.72
CA LEU A 37 6.33 -12.61 10.92
C LEU A 37 6.50 -11.26 11.63
N TRP A 38 7.28 -11.22 12.71
CA TRP A 38 7.55 -9.98 13.44
C TRP A 38 8.28 -8.95 12.58
N PHE A 39 9.27 -9.39 11.81
CA PHE A 39 9.98 -8.51 10.87
C PHE A 39 9.00 -7.92 9.84
N TRP A 40 8.20 -8.75 9.18
CA TRP A 40 7.25 -8.31 8.18
C TRP A 40 6.12 -7.46 8.76
N LEU A 41 5.71 -7.70 10.01
CA LEU A 41 4.74 -6.85 10.72
C LEU A 41 5.29 -5.44 10.92
N VAL A 42 6.55 -5.31 11.35
CA VAL A 42 7.18 -4.00 11.49
C VAL A 42 7.28 -3.29 10.14
N VAL A 43 7.68 -4.00 9.08
CA VAL A 43 7.72 -3.44 7.72
C VAL A 43 6.34 -2.95 7.28
N LEU A 44 5.28 -3.74 7.51
CA LEU A 44 3.91 -3.35 7.21
C LEU A 44 3.51 -2.08 7.99
N LEU A 45 3.81 -2.02 9.28
CA LEU A 45 3.52 -0.84 10.11
C LEU A 45 4.25 0.40 9.64
N VAL A 46 5.53 0.29 9.23
CA VAL A 46 6.30 1.42 8.68
C VAL A 46 5.68 1.92 7.38
N ILE A 47 5.29 1.02 6.47
CA ILE A 47 4.67 1.37 5.20
C ILE A 47 3.30 2.04 5.44
N LEU A 48 2.47 1.48 6.31
CA LEU A 48 1.18 2.06 6.67
C LEU A 48 1.33 3.41 7.36
N GLY A 49 2.29 3.56 8.27
CA GLY A 49 2.63 4.81 8.93
C GLY A 49 3.05 5.89 7.93
N TYR A 50 3.98 5.57 7.03
CA TYR A 50 4.36 6.49 5.95
C TYR A 50 3.17 6.87 5.07
N ARG A 51 2.32 5.92 4.72
CA ARG A 51 1.12 6.17 3.91
C ARG A 51 0.14 7.09 4.64
N PHE A 52 -0.05 6.90 5.94
CA PHE A 52 -0.87 7.76 6.79
C PHE A 52 -0.31 9.19 6.88
N GLU A 53 0.98 9.34 7.17
CA GLU A 53 1.68 10.63 7.23
C GLU A 53 1.59 11.39 5.90
N ARG A 54 1.81 10.68 4.79
CA ARG A 54 1.70 11.24 3.44
C ARG A 54 0.28 11.71 3.14
N TRP A 55 -0.72 10.92 3.52
CA TRP A 55 -2.12 11.29 3.34
C TRP A 55 -2.50 12.50 4.20
N TRP A 56 -2.05 12.54 5.45
CA TRP A 56 -2.27 13.67 6.36
C TRP A 56 -1.63 14.95 5.82
N SER A 57 -0.39 14.87 5.35
CA SER A 57 0.34 15.99 4.73
C SER A 57 -0.28 16.46 3.41
N SER A 58 -1.04 15.59 2.72
CA SER A 58 -1.73 15.94 1.48
C SER A 58 -3.07 16.66 1.71
N ARG A 59 -3.52 16.76 2.97
CA ARG A 59 -4.72 17.55 3.30
C ARG A 59 -4.36 19.03 3.19
N PRO A 60 -5.18 19.86 2.51
CA PRO A 60 -4.97 21.30 2.54
C PRO A 60 -5.03 21.77 3.99
N GLN A 61 -3.98 22.46 4.47
CA GLN A 61 -4.00 23.15 5.75
C GLN A 61 -5.09 24.22 5.65
N ALA A 62 -6.15 24.07 6.44
CA ALA A 62 -7.26 25.01 6.51
C ALA A 62 -6.84 26.30 7.21
#